data_AF-A0A3B9YMB5-F1
#
_entry.id   AF-A0A3B9YMB5-F1
#
_cell.length_a   1.000
_cell.length_b   1.000
_cell.length_c   1.000
_cell.angle_alpha   90.00
_cell.angle_beta   90.00
_cell.angle_gamma   90.00
#
_symmetry.space_group_name_H-M   'P 1'
#
loop_
_entity.id
_entity.type
_entity.pdbx_description
1 polymer ?
#
loop_
_entity_poly.entity_id
_entity_poly.type
_entity_poly.pdbx_seq_one_letter_code
_entity_poly.pdbx_strand_id
1 'polypeptide(L)'
;MHIHMTRTTILADDSLLLEIRALAARAGVSVSAVIRQALEKFVREQKKEKAAPSFLGIGRSGGALKVSEHEEDYLFQEKPRKSR
;
A
#
# COMPACT_ATOMS: atom_id res chain seq x y z
N MET A 1 11.36 19.19 5.25
CA MET A 1 11.20 17.72 5.23
C MET A 1 11.10 17.30 3.78
N HIS A 2 12.05 16.52 3.27
CA HIS A 2 12.01 16.04 1.89
C HIS A 2 11.05 14.84 1.85
N ILE A 3 9.95 14.95 1.11
CA ILE A 3 9.06 13.81 0.87
C ILE A 3 9.71 13.00 -0.25
N HIS A 4 10.31 11.87 0.10
CA HIS A 4 10.91 10.96 -0.89
C HIS A 4 9.80 10.15 -1.56
N MET A 5 9.70 10.25 -2.89
CA MET A 5 8.76 9.43 -3.67
C MET A 5 9.48 8.19 -4.20
N THR A 6 8.90 7.01 -3.95
CA THR A 6 9.40 5.72 -4.45
C THR A 6 8.63 5.33 -5.72
N ARG A 7 9.33 4.76 -6.71
CA ARG A 7 8.70 4.18 -7.90
C ARG A 7 8.33 2.73 -7.61
N THR A 8 7.05 2.42 -7.76
CA THR A 8 6.51 1.08 -7.53
C THR A 8 5.77 0.62 -8.79
N THR A 9 5.93 -0.66 -9.14
CA THR A 9 5.15 -1.32 -10.20
C THR A 9 3.91 -1.94 -9.58
N ILE A 10 2.74 -1.68 -10.18
CA ILE A 10 1.47 -2.27 -9.75
C ILE A 10 0.89 -3.11 -10.88
N LEU A 11 0.26 -4.21 -10.53
CA LEU A 11 -0.56 -4.99 -11.46
C LEU A 11 -2.00 -4.47 -11.39
N ALA A 12 -2.60 -4.23 -12.54
CA ALA A 12 -3.98 -3.77 -12.67
C ALA A 12 -4.54 -4.22 -14.01
N ASP A 13 -5.86 -4.43 -14.05
CA ASP A 13 -6.54 -4.75 -15.31
C ASP A 13 -6.38 -3.61 -16.32
N ASP A 14 -6.26 -3.97 -17.61
CA ASP A 14 -6.10 -3.01 -18.70
C ASP A 14 -7.28 -2.03 -18.79
N SER A 15 -8.50 -2.50 -18.49
CA SER A 15 -9.71 -1.67 -18.44
C SER A 15 -9.60 -0.58 -17.38
N LEU A 16 -9.13 -0.94 -16.18
CA LEU A 16 -8.92 0.01 -15.10
C LEU A 16 -7.83 1.03 -15.44
N LEU A 17 -6.72 0.58 -16.04
CA LEU A 17 -5.65 1.48 -16.49
C LEU A 17 -6.15 2.47 -17.56
N LEU A 18 -7.03 2.02 -18.46
CA LEU A 18 -7.65 2.88 -19.47
C LEU A 18 -8.53 3.96 -18.83
N GLU A 19 -9.37 3.59 -17.87
CA GLU A 19 -10.23 4.52 -17.14
C GLU A 19 -9.42 5.56 -16.35
N ILE A 20 -8.35 5.13 -15.67
CA ILE A 20 -7.45 6.02 -14.93
C ILE A 20 -6.78 7.02 -15.88
N ARG A 21 -6.34 6.58 -17.07
CA ARG A 21 -5.76 7.48 -18.09
C ARG A 21 -6.77 8.52 -18.57
N ALA A 22 -8.00 8.10 -18.84
CA ALA A 22 -9.08 9.01 -19.23
C ALA A 22 -9.40 10.02 -18.11
N LEU A 23 -9.40 9.57 -16.86
CA LEU A 23 -9.60 10.44 -15.69
C LEU A 23 -8.46 11.47 -15.55
N ALA A 24 -7.21 11.02 -15.66
CA ALA A 24 -6.03 11.87 -15.61
C ALA A 24 -6.05 12.94 -16.72
N ALA A 25 -6.39 12.54 -17.95
CA ALA A 25 -6.50 13.43 -19.09
C ALA A 25 -7.58 14.52 -18.87
N ARG A 26 -8.77 14.13 -18.40
CA ARG A 26 -9.87 15.07 -18.10
C ARG A 26 -9.52 16.05 -16.98
N ALA A 27 -8.76 15.60 -15.98
CA ALA A 27 -8.35 16.41 -14.84
C ALA A 27 -7.07 17.23 -15.08
N GLY A 28 -6.38 17.04 -16.21
CA GLY A 28 -5.13 17.74 -16.51
C GLY A 28 -3.96 17.37 -15.59
N VAL A 29 -3.96 16.15 -15.04
CA VAL A 29 -2.92 15.65 -14.11
C VAL A 29 -2.30 14.36 -14.62
N SER A 30 -1.19 13.93 -14.00
CA SER A 30 -0.55 12.66 -14.36
C SER A 30 -1.32 11.46 -13.79
N VAL A 31 -1.21 10.31 -14.46
CA VAL A 31 -1.74 9.02 -13.98
C VAL A 31 -1.23 8.70 -12.57
N SER A 32 0.06 8.92 -12.31
CA SER A 32 0.64 8.71 -10.97
C SER A 32 0.03 9.61 -9.91
N ALA A 33 -0.38 10.84 -10.24
CA ALA A 33 -1.07 11.72 -9.31
C ALA A 33 -2.47 11.20 -8.95
N VAL A 34 -3.21 10.71 -9.94
CA VAL A 34 -4.52 10.07 -9.74
C VAL A 34 -4.39 8.83 -8.85
N ILE A 35 -3.46 7.94 -9.18
CA ILE A 35 -3.21 6.72 -8.41
C ILE A 35 -2.82 7.08 -6.97
N ARG A 36 -1.90 8.03 -6.78
CA ARG A 36 -1.49 8.48 -5.45
C ARG A 36 -2.67 9.00 -4.63
N GLN A 37 -3.48 9.89 -5.21
CA GLN A 37 -4.66 10.45 -4.52
C GLN A 37 -5.69 9.37 -4.15
N ALA A 38 -5.92 8.40 -5.04
CA ALA A 38 -6.81 7.28 -4.78
C ALA A 38 -6.30 6.42 -3.61
N LEU A 39 -5.01 6.07 -3.61
CA LEU A 39 -4.39 5.30 -2.54
C LEU A 39 -4.38 6.06 -1.20
N GLU A 40 -4.04 7.36 -1.20
CA GLU A 40 -4.10 8.20 0.00
C GLU A 40 -5.50 8.27 0.60
N LYS A 41 -6.53 8.40 -0.26
CA LYS A 41 -7.93 8.40 0.16
C LYS A 41 -8.31 7.04 0.76
N PHE A 42 -8.01 5.95 0.07
CA PHE A 42 -8.31 4.59 0.52
C PHE A 42 -7.66 4.29 1.87
N VAL A 43 -6.36 4.55 2.04
CA VAL A 43 -5.64 4.32 3.30
C VAL A 43 -6.23 5.17 4.44
N ARG A 44 -6.59 6.43 4.17
CA ARG A 44 -7.18 7.31 5.17
C ARG A 44 -8.55 6.82 5.63
N GLU A 45 -9.38 6.34 4.71
CA GLU A 45 -10.71 5.78 5.02
C GLU A 45 -10.57 4.51 5.86
N GLN A 46 -9.66 3.60 5.48
CA GLN A 46 -9.39 2.37 6.22
C GLN A 46 -8.81 2.62 7.63
N LYS A 47 -7.99 3.67 7.81
CA LYS A 47 -7.50 4.06 9.14
C LYS A 47 -8.60 4.59 10.05
N LYS A 48 -9.61 5.28 9.50
CA LYS A 48 -10.75 5.79 10.28
C LYS A 48 -11.64 4.65 10.77
N GLU A 49 -11.86 3.64 9.95
CA GLU A 49 -12.68 2.47 10.34
C GLU A 49 -12.01 1.61 11.42
N LYS A 50 -10.67 1.54 11.45
CA LYS A 50 -9.90 0.77 12.45
C LYS A 50 -9.50 1.57 13.69
N ALA A 51 -9.87 2.84 13.78
CA ALA A 51 -9.56 3.69 14.94
C ALA A 51 -10.52 3.43 16.11
N ALA A 52 -10.61 2.17 16.57
CA ALA A 52 -10.77 1.95 18.00
C ALA A 52 -9.46 2.44 18.67
N PRO A 53 -9.50 3.13 19.83
CA PRO A 53 -8.29 3.64 20.45
C PRO A 53 -7.38 2.47 20.86
N SER A 54 -6.35 2.20 20.04
CA SER A 54 -5.32 1.23 20.36
C SER A 54 -4.28 1.90 21.25
N PHE A 55 -4.53 1.87 22.55
CA PHE A 55 -3.47 2.03 23.55
C PHE A 55 -2.60 0.76 23.54
N LEU A 56 -1.93 0.47 22.42
CA LEU A 56 -0.93 -0.60 22.34
C LEU A 56 0.42 0.00 22.72
N GLY A 57 0.91 -0.47 23.87
CA GLY A 57 2.11 -0.01 24.54
C GLY A 57 3.33 0.11 23.64
N ILE A 58 4.00 1.23 23.80
CA ILE A 58 5.31 1.56 23.27
C ILE A 58 6.34 0.60 23.92
N GLY A 59 6.53 -0.58 23.33
CA GLY A 59 7.57 -1.51 23.73
C GLY A 59 8.90 -1.11 23.09
N ARG A 60 9.81 -0.51 23.87
CA ARG A 60 11.23 -0.37 23.50
C ARG A 60 11.91 -1.75 23.50
N SER A 61 12.29 -2.27 22.35
CA SER A 61 13.52 -3.06 22.13
C SER A 61 13.86 -2.93 20.62
N GLY A 62 15.06 -2.64 20.15
CA GLY A 62 16.37 -3.04 20.65
C GLY A 62 16.81 -4.31 19.92
N GLY A 63 17.02 -4.27 18.59
CA GLY A 63 17.56 -5.40 17.84
C GLY A 63 17.19 -5.36 16.36
N ALA A 64 18.22 -5.43 15.50
CA ALA A 64 18.09 -5.36 14.06
C ALA A 64 17.22 -6.49 13.49
N LEU A 65 16.18 -6.12 12.73
CA LEU A 65 15.74 -6.75 11.49
C LEU A 65 14.62 -5.89 10.90
N LYS A 66 14.91 -5.23 9.78
CA LYS A 66 13.92 -4.51 8.97
C LYS A 66 13.01 -5.53 8.27
N VAL A 67 12.00 -6.02 8.99
CA VAL A 67 10.99 -6.94 8.44
C VAL A 67 9.97 -6.19 7.56
N SER A 68 9.87 -4.86 7.68
CA SER A 68 8.87 -4.06 6.95
C SER A 68 9.17 -3.91 5.45
N GLU A 69 10.41 -4.10 5.00
CA GLU A 69 10.76 -4.00 3.56
C GLU A 69 10.44 -5.30 2.77
N HIS A 70 10.04 -6.39 3.45
CA HIS A 70 9.78 -7.71 2.84
C HIS A 70 8.42 -8.31 3.24
N GLU A 71 7.43 -7.48 3.58
CA GLU A 71 6.11 -7.95 4.07
C GLU A 71 5.40 -8.88 3.08
N GLU A 72 5.58 -8.66 1.77
CA GLU A 72 4.96 -9.47 0.72
C GLU A 72 5.56 -10.90 0.67
N ASP A 73 6.87 -11.04 0.86
CA ASP A 73 7.58 -12.32 0.85
C ASP A 73 7.17 -13.24 2.03
N TYR A 74 6.74 -12.65 3.15
CA TYR A 74 6.34 -13.39 4.35
C TYR A 74 4.85 -13.72 4.40
N LEU A 75 3.98 -12.88 3.82
CA LEU A 75 2.53 -13.06 3.91
C LEU A 75 2.00 -14.10 2.92
N PHE A 76 2.64 -14.25 1.76
CA PHE A 76 2.19 -15.11 0.66
C PHE A 76 2.96 -16.43 0.52
N GLN A 77 3.68 -16.88 1.55
CA GLN A 77 4.19 -18.26 1.57
C GLN A 77 3.00 -19.24 1.55
N GLU A 78 2.74 -19.82 0.37
CA GLU A 78 1.88 -21.00 0.26
C GLU A 78 2.47 -22.10 1.14
N LYS A 79 1.79 -22.41 2.25
CA LYS A 79 2.18 -23.53 3.11
C LYS A 79 2.24 -24.80 2.24
N PRO A 80 3.37 -25.54 2.22
CA PRO A 80 3.36 -26.85 1.60
C PRO A 80 2.35 -27.73 2.33
N ARG A 81 1.39 -28.30 1.57
CA ARG A 81 0.44 -29.28 2.11
C ARG A 81 1.26 -30.40 2.75
N LYS A 82 1.13 -30.53 4.07
CA LYS A 82 1.76 -31.62 4.82
C LYS A 82 1.07 -32.91 4.39
N SER A 83 1.73 -33.69 3.55
CA SER A 83 1.34 -35.07 3.25
C SER A 83 1.54 -35.89 4.51
N ARG A 84 0.44 -36.37 5.10
CA ARG A 84 0.40 -37.56 5.94
C ARG A 84 -0.91 -38.28 5.66
#